data_AF-A0AAU6CUH3-F1
#
_entry.id   AF-A0AAU6CUH3-F1
#
_cell.length_a   1.000
_cell.length_b   1.000
_cell.length_c   1.000
_cell.angle_alpha   90.00
_cell.angle_beta   90.00
_cell.angle_gamma   90.00
#
_symmetry.space_group_name_H-M   'P 1'
#
loop_
_entity.id
_entity.type
_entity.pdbx_description
1 polymer ?
#
loop_
_entity_poly.entity_id
_entity_poly.type
_entity_poly.pdbx_seq_one_letter_code
_entity_poly.pdbx_strand_id
1 'polypeptide(L)'
;MTSLIEMSEREYFSNVGKRPGMFVGRPSFHALTAFLTGYDQNAARHRSPGLTGWREWLVARRGQGCNHAWPGQVLHIALPDGWDNPWDLPPEDEASAIEVLFQLLDEFLAERENNEETQVT
;
A
#
# COMPACT_ATOMS: atom_id res chain seq x y z
N MET A 1 7.31 -20.68 10.33
CA MET A 1 7.04 -19.63 9.33
C MET A 1 5.75 -20.03 8.66
N THR A 2 4.70 -19.20 8.76
CA THR A 2 3.42 -19.42 8.09
C THR A 2 3.67 -19.66 6.60
N SER A 3 2.99 -20.61 5.96
CA SER A 3 3.14 -20.77 4.52
C SER A 3 2.51 -19.59 3.78
N LEU A 4 2.97 -19.28 2.56
CA LEU A 4 2.42 -18.15 1.78
C LEU A 4 0.90 -18.23 1.55
N ILE A 5 0.33 -19.45 1.56
CA ILE A 5 -1.10 -19.69 1.31
C ILE A 5 -1.93 -19.45 2.57
N GLU A 6 -1.34 -19.60 3.75
CA GLU A 6 -2.01 -19.45 5.04
C GLU A 6 -1.92 -18.03 5.60
N MET A 7 -1.03 -17.19 5.07
CA MET A 7 -0.89 -15.79 5.52
C MET A 7 -2.12 -14.97 5.15
N SER A 8 -2.58 -14.13 6.08
CA SER A 8 -3.50 -13.04 5.71
C SER A 8 -2.79 -12.04 4.79
N GLU A 9 -3.55 -11.26 4.03
CA GLU A 9 -2.97 -10.18 3.21
C GLU A 9 -2.21 -9.18 4.09
N ARG A 10 -2.72 -8.88 5.29
CA ARG A 10 -2.05 -8.02 6.26
C ARG A 10 -0.71 -8.59 6.71
N GLU A 11 -0.65 -9.88 7.04
CA GLU A 11 0.61 -10.56 7.38
C GLU A 11 1.59 -10.54 6.19
N TYR A 12 1.10 -10.81 4.99
CA TYR A 12 1.91 -10.79 3.77
C TYR A 12 2.55 -9.42 3.54
N PHE A 13 1.76 -8.33 3.55
CA PHE A 13 2.30 -6.99 3.31
C PHE A 13 3.17 -6.46 4.46
N SER A 14 2.91 -6.88 5.71
CA SER A 14 3.84 -6.62 6.83
C SER A 14 5.21 -7.23 6.56
N ASN A 15 5.26 -8.44 5.99
CA ASN A 15 6.52 -9.10 5.62
C ASN A 15 7.21 -8.41 4.43
N VAL A 16 6.45 -7.90 3.46
CA VAL A 16 6.99 -7.08 2.35
C VAL A 16 7.66 -5.82 2.91
N GLY A 17 6.97 -5.07 3.78
CA GLY A 17 7.48 -3.83 4.37
C GLY A 17 8.73 -4.03 5.24
N LYS A 18 8.85 -5.18 5.93
CA LYS A 18 10.06 -5.52 6.70
C LYS A 18 11.29 -5.83 5.84
N ARG A 19 11.08 -6.30 4.60
CA ARG A 19 12.16 -6.78 3.72
C ARG A 19 11.93 -6.41 2.25
N PRO A 20 11.74 -5.13 1.91
CA PRO A 20 11.31 -4.73 0.56
C PRO A 20 12.31 -5.14 -0.53
N GLY A 21 13.61 -5.18 -0.20
CA GLY A 21 14.66 -5.59 -1.14
C GLY A 21 14.51 -7.03 -1.63
N MET A 22 13.86 -7.92 -0.87
CA MET A 22 13.59 -9.30 -1.31
C MET A 22 12.55 -9.38 -2.44
N PHE A 23 11.74 -8.33 -2.61
CA PHE A 23 10.63 -8.28 -3.58
C PHE A 23 10.98 -7.44 -4.80
N VAL A 24 11.73 -6.34 -4.60
CA VAL A 24 12.03 -5.38 -5.67
C VAL A 24 13.53 -5.17 -5.93
N GLY A 25 14.41 -5.90 -5.25
CA GLY A 25 15.87 -5.77 -5.39
C GLY A 25 16.41 -4.51 -4.72
N ARG A 26 16.22 -3.35 -5.36
CA ARG A 26 16.53 -2.04 -4.79
C ARG A 26 15.22 -1.35 -4.40
N PRO A 27 14.90 -1.22 -3.10
CA PRO A 27 13.70 -0.54 -2.66
C PRO A 27 13.69 0.92 -3.11
N SER A 28 12.57 1.33 -3.67
CA SER A 28 12.19 2.72 -3.92
C SER A 28 10.67 2.80 -3.79
N PHE A 29 10.13 3.98 -3.51
CA PHE A 29 8.68 4.16 -3.43
C PHE A 29 8.02 3.75 -4.76
N HIS A 30 8.65 4.11 -5.87
CA HIS A 30 8.18 3.71 -7.19
C HIS A 30 8.22 2.19 -7.42
N ALA A 31 9.31 1.50 -7.06
CA ALA A 31 9.41 0.06 -7.27
C ALA A 31 8.38 -0.72 -6.44
N LEU A 32 8.14 -0.28 -5.21
CA LEU A 32 7.13 -0.88 -4.32
C LEU A 32 5.71 -0.62 -4.82
N THR A 33 5.41 0.59 -5.31
CA THR A 33 4.09 0.88 -5.88
C THR A 33 3.83 0.12 -7.19
N ALA A 34 4.86 -0.11 -8.00
CA ALA A 34 4.78 -0.98 -9.17
C ALA A 34 4.52 -2.45 -8.78
N PHE A 35 5.23 -2.97 -7.77
CA PHE A 35 5.00 -4.31 -7.22
C PHE A 35 3.56 -4.50 -6.72
N LEU A 36 3.05 -3.56 -5.91
CA LEU A 36 1.68 -3.60 -5.39
C LEU A 36 0.63 -3.49 -6.50
N THR A 37 0.89 -2.66 -7.51
CA THR A 37 0.02 -2.57 -8.69
C THR A 37 -0.04 -3.91 -9.43
N GLY A 38 1.10 -4.59 -9.62
CA GLY A 38 1.12 -5.92 -10.23
C GLY A 38 0.39 -6.98 -9.39
N TYR A 39 0.54 -6.93 -8.06
CA TYR A 39 -0.20 -7.79 -7.13
C TYR A 39 -1.72 -7.62 -7.30
N ASP A 40 -2.21 -6.38 -7.29
CA ASP A 40 -3.63 -6.07 -7.40
C ASP A 40 -4.20 -6.44 -8.78
N GLN A 41 -3.44 -6.18 -9.86
CA GLN A 41 -3.82 -6.61 -11.21
C GLN A 41 -3.95 -8.14 -11.33
N ASN A 42 -3.04 -8.89 -10.70
CA ASN A 42 -3.11 -10.34 -10.67
C ASN A 42 -4.33 -10.81 -9.87
N ALA A 43 -4.61 -10.21 -8.71
CA ALA A 43 -5.80 -10.52 -7.93
C ALA A 43 -7.08 -10.30 -8.74
N ALA A 44 -7.22 -9.13 -9.38
CA ALA A 44 -8.36 -8.81 -10.26
C ALA A 44 -8.51 -9.81 -11.41
N ARG A 45 -7.41 -10.19 -12.09
CA ARG A 45 -7.41 -11.19 -13.18
C ARG A 45 -7.94 -12.54 -12.72
N HIS A 46 -7.71 -12.90 -11.47
CA HIS A 46 -8.08 -14.18 -10.89
C HIS A 46 -9.31 -14.13 -9.96
N ARG A 47 -10.04 -13.00 -9.94
CA ARG A 47 -11.25 -12.78 -9.11
C ARG A 47 -11.00 -12.91 -7.60
N SER A 48 -9.82 -12.49 -7.16
CA SER A 48 -9.45 -12.31 -5.75
C SER A 48 -9.65 -10.84 -5.35
N PRO A 49 -10.00 -10.52 -4.08
CA PRO A 49 -10.25 -9.14 -3.65
C PRO A 49 -9.04 -8.21 -3.78
N GLY A 50 -7.82 -8.69 -3.55
CA GLY A 50 -6.60 -7.88 -3.65
C GLY A 50 -6.69 -6.58 -2.85
N LEU A 51 -6.39 -5.45 -3.50
CA LEU A 51 -6.48 -4.11 -2.92
C LEU A 51 -7.78 -3.38 -3.28
N THR A 52 -8.88 -4.11 -3.54
CA THR A 52 -10.20 -3.52 -3.81
C THR A 52 -10.60 -2.53 -2.70
N GLY A 53 -10.91 -1.28 -3.09
CA GLY A 53 -11.28 -0.19 -2.19
C GLY A 53 -10.11 0.63 -1.63
N TRP A 54 -8.86 0.25 -1.93
CA TRP A 54 -7.66 0.92 -1.42
C TRP A 54 -7.59 2.40 -1.81
N ARG A 55 -7.86 2.71 -3.08
CA ARG A 55 -7.81 4.09 -3.58
C ARG A 55 -8.88 4.95 -2.90
N GLU A 56 -10.10 4.45 -2.81
CA GLU A 56 -11.23 5.15 -2.20
C GLU A 56 -10.95 5.40 -0.72
N TRP A 57 -10.39 4.41 -0.03
CA TRP A 57 -9.97 4.52 1.36
C TRP A 57 -8.89 5.60 1.56
N LEU A 58 -7.87 5.65 0.70
CA LEU A 58 -6.84 6.70 0.73
C LEU A 58 -7.43 8.10 0.52
N VAL A 59 -8.36 8.25 -0.43
CA VAL A 59 -9.03 9.53 -0.71
C VAL A 59 -9.86 9.98 0.50
N ALA A 60 -10.63 9.06 1.10
CA ALA A 60 -11.41 9.35 2.30
C ALA A 60 -10.51 9.76 3.47
N ARG A 61 -9.41 9.03 3.69
CA ARG A 61 -8.44 9.29 4.76
C ARG A 61 -7.71 10.62 4.61
N ARG A 62 -7.32 10.99 3.39
CA ARG A 62 -6.74 12.31 3.09
C ARG A 62 -7.74 13.45 3.31
N GLY A 63 -9.04 13.18 3.15
CA GLY A 63 -10.10 14.18 3.27
C GLY A 63 -10.12 15.22 2.14
N GLN A 64 -9.32 15.01 1.08
CA GLN A 64 -9.18 15.92 -0.06
C GLN A 64 -9.06 15.11 -1.35
N GLY A 65 -9.89 15.42 -2.34
CA GLY A 65 -9.76 14.83 -3.67
C GLY A 65 -8.50 15.34 -4.39
N CYS A 66 -7.91 14.51 -5.24
CA CYS A 66 -7.04 14.97 -6.31
C CYS A 66 -7.06 14.00 -7.49
N ASN A 67 -6.56 14.46 -8.64
CA ASN A 67 -6.47 13.71 -9.89
C ASN A 67 -5.34 12.66 -9.91
N HIS A 68 -4.48 12.62 -8.88
CA HIS A 68 -3.43 11.60 -8.81
C HIS A 68 -4.00 10.22 -8.52
N ALA A 69 -3.37 9.20 -9.12
CA ALA A 69 -3.59 7.80 -8.78
C ALA A 69 -3.22 7.53 -7.31
N TRP A 70 -3.54 6.33 -6.82
CA TRP A 70 -3.31 5.95 -5.43
C TRP A 70 -1.87 6.19 -4.92
N PRO A 71 -0.78 6.03 -5.71
CA PRO A 71 0.57 6.34 -5.19
C PRO A 71 0.74 7.81 -4.85
N GLY A 72 0.14 8.71 -5.64
CA GLY A 72 0.17 10.14 -5.34
C GLY A 72 -0.63 10.48 -4.08
N GLN A 73 -1.71 9.75 -3.79
CA GLN A 73 -2.45 9.93 -2.52
C GLN A 73 -1.57 9.57 -1.32
N VAL A 74 -0.79 8.49 -1.42
CA VAL A 74 0.18 8.12 -0.38
C VAL A 74 1.24 9.21 -0.21
N LEU A 75 1.80 9.75 -1.30
CA LEU A 75 2.78 10.84 -1.21
C LEU A 75 2.21 12.10 -0.58
N HIS A 76 0.97 12.48 -0.88
CA HIS A 76 0.31 13.62 -0.22
C HIS A 76 0.11 13.41 1.29
N ILE A 77 -0.03 12.16 1.74
CA ILE A 77 -0.15 11.83 3.16
C ILE A 77 1.23 11.80 3.83
N ALA A 78 2.24 11.24 3.15
CA ALA A 78 3.59 11.09 3.68
C ALA A 78 4.39 12.40 3.70
N LEU A 79 4.19 13.25 2.68
CA LEU A 79 4.94 14.47 2.42
C LEU A 79 3.95 15.65 2.33
N PRO A 80 3.42 16.13 3.47
CA PRO A 80 2.37 17.16 3.49
C PRO A 80 2.86 18.52 2.95
N ASP A 81 4.16 18.77 3.01
CA ASP A 81 4.79 19.99 2.47
C ASP A 81 4.95 19.95 0.93
N GLY A 82 4.63 18.81 0.32
CA GLY A 82 4.70 18.60 -1.13
C GLY A 82 5.94 17.82 -1.58
N TRP A 83 6.00 17.57 -2.88
CA TRP A 83 7.08 16.86 -3.56
C TRP A 83 7.14 17.34 -5.01
N ASP A 84 8.35 17.48 -5.55
CA ASP A 84 8.54 17.98 -6.92
C ASP A 84 8.44 16.86 -7.96
N ASN A 85 9.22 15.79 -7.75
CA ASN A 85 9.35 14.68 -8.69
C ASN A 85 9.09 13.34 -7.97
N PRO A 86 7.98 12.65 -8.25
CA PRO A 86 7.64 11.39 -7.58
C PRO A 86 8.55 10.23 -8.03
N TRP A 87 9.37 10.43 -9.07
CA TRP A 87 10.32 9.45 -9.60
C TRP A 87 11.73 9.62 -9.03
N ASP A 88 11.99 10.73 -8.34
CA ASP A 88 13.32 11.11 -7.84
C ASP A 88 13.15 11.90 -6.53
N LEU A 89 12.66 11.20 -5.50
CA LEU A 89 12.49 11.77 -4.17
C LEU A 89 13.85 11.85 -3.44
N PRO A 90 14.07 12.88 -2.61
CA PRO A 90 15.17 12.87 -1.65
C PRO A 90 15.16 11.59 -0.79
N PRO A 91 16.32 11.06 -0.37
CA PRO A 91 16.40 9.82 0.38
C PRO A 91 15.54 9.79 1.66
N GLU A 92 15.43 10.92 2.36
CA GLU A 92 14.59 11.08 3.53
C GLU A 92 13.08 10.99 3.19
N ASP A 93 12.66 11.63 2.11
CA ASP A 93 11.28 11.64 1.65
C ASP A 93 10.90 10.26 1.09
N GLU A 94 11.82 9.59 0.41
CA GLU A 94 11.64 8.22 -0.07
C GLU A 94 11.47 7.23 1.10
N ALA A 95 12.30 7.35 2.13
CA ALA A 95 12.17 6.53 3.34
C ALA A 95 10.82 6.78 4.03
N SER A 96 10.44 8.05 4.21
CA SER A 96 9.15 8.44 4.80
C SER A 96 7.96 7.91 3.98
N ALA A 97 8.00 8.06 2.65
CA ALA A 97 6.95 7.58 1.77
C ALA A 97 6.79 6.05 1.81
N ILE A 98 7.88 5.30 1.90
CA ILE A 98 7.85 3.84 2.03
C ILE A 98 7.29 3.43 3.39
N GLU A 99 7.70 4.07 4.48
CA GLU A 99 7.18 3.81 5.82
C GLU A 99 5.67 4.04 5.88
N VAL A 100 5.22 5.22 5.42
CA VAL A 100 3.81 5.58 5.39
C VAL A 100 3.01 4.67 4.46
N LEU A 101 3.56 4.23 3.33
CA LEU A 101 2.90 3.26 2.45
C LEU A 101 2.52 1.98 3.20
N PHE A 102 3.46 1.39 3.95
CA PHE A 102 3.21 0.14 4.66
C PHE A 102 2.37 0.34 5.93
N GLN A 103 2.47 1.50 6.58
CA GLN A 103 1.55 1.86 7.66
C GLN A 103 0.10 1.93 7.14
N LEU A 104 -0.12 2.66 6.04
CA LEU A 104 -1.46 2.82 5.46
C LEU A 104 -2.04 1.48 4.99
N LEU A 105 -1.21 0.59 4.42
CA LEU A 105 -1.64 -0.77 4.06
C LEU A 105 -2.04 -1.59 5.30
N ASP A 106 -1.27 -1.53 6.39
CA ASP A 106 -1.62 -2.23 7.63
C ASP A 106 -2.97 -1.77 8.17
N GLU A 107 -3.20 -0.45 8.21
CA GLU A 107 -4.44 0.13 8.71
C GLU A 107 -5.64 -0.18 7.81
N PHE A 108 -5.49 -0.07 6.49
CA PHE A 108 -6.54 -0.44 5.53
C PHE A 108 -6.95 -1.90 5.66
N LEU A 109 -5.99 -2.82 5.80
CA LEU A 109 -6.26 -4.24 5.90
C LEU A 109 -6.84 -4.62 7.26
N ALA A 110 -6.40 -3.96 8.34
CA ALA A 110 -7.00 -4.15 9.66
C ALA A 110 -8.47 -3.71 9.69
N GLU A 111 -8.81 -2.57 9.08
CA GLU A 111 -10.21 -2.13 8.97
C GLU A 111 -11.04 -3.09 8.12
N ARG A 112 -10.47 -3.64 7.04
CA ARG A 112 -11.14 -4.64 6.21
C ARG A 112 -11.42 -5.93 6.97
N GLU A 113 -10.42 -6.48 7.65
CA GLU A 113 -10.55 -7.68 8.50
C GLU A 113 -11.67 -7.49 9.56
N ASN A 114 -11.68 -6.35 10.27
CA ASN A 114 -12.70 -6.04 11.28
C ASN A 114 -14.13 -5.94 10.70
N ASN A 115 -14.27 -5.39 9.49
CA ASN A 115 -15.57 -5.26 8.81
C ASN A 115 -16.11 -6.62 8.36
N GLU A 116 -15.25 -7.55 7.95
CA GLU A 116 -15.62 -8.91 7.59
C GLU A 116 -16.08 -9.70 8.82
N GLU A 117 -15.38 -9.60 9.95
CA GLU A 117 -15.79 -10.24 11.22
C GLU A 117 -17.17 -9.76 11.70
N THR A 118 -17.44 -8.46 11.57
CA THR A 118 -18.72 -7.85 12.00
C THR A 118 -19.90 -8.30 11.12
N GLN A 119 -19.68 -8.67 9.87
CA GLN A 119 -20.74 -9.15 8.96
C GLN A 119 -21.10 -10.63 9.18
N VAL A 120 -20.26 -11.39 9.89
CA VAL A 120 -20.47 -12.82 10.17
C VAL A 120 -21.19 -13.06 11.50
N THR A 121 -21.36 -12.01 12.32
CA THR A 121 -22.02 -12.04 13.64
C THR A 121 -23.47 -11.55 13.55
#